data_AF-A0A820R2S2-F1
#
_entry.id   AF-A0A820R2S2-F1
#
_cell.length_a   1.000
_cell.length_b   1.000
_cell.length_c   1.000
_cell.angle_alpha   90.00
_cell.angle_beta   90.00
_cell.angle_gamma   90.00
#
_symmetry.space_group_name_H-M   'P 1'
#
loop_
_entity.id
_entity.type
_entity.pdbx_description
1 polymer ?
#
loop_
_entity_poly.entity_id
_entity_poly.type
_entity_poly.pdbx_seq_one_letter_code
_entity_poly.pdbx_strand_id
1 'polypeptide(L)'
;TADGHRSFQYNSRINTLFKNIRCIGGHVMGSVQKRSSLRTLTHGLTFNHGLFSIFLTINPADIHHPLTMHFAAIYFDIDNILPEDLPPTYKRAEIVASHPVATAKFFYHLISSILTTLIEGGPNGGVLGKIKAYFGTNESQGRGSLHLHMVIWLDHDLTPV
;
A
#
# COMPACT_ATOMS: atom_id res chain seq x y z
N THR A 1 -43.07 13.42 34.94
CA THR A 1 -41.68 13.67 34.52
C THR A 1 -40.80 12.58 35.07
N ALA A 2 -40.56 11.52 34.29
CA ALA A 2 -39.51 10.52 34.52
C ALA A 2 -39.48 9.51 33.36
N ASP A 3 -38.43 9.61 32.57
CA ASP A 3 -37.65 8.55 31.92
C ASP A 3 -38.37 7.35 31.30
N GLY A 4 -38.65 7.50 30.00
CA GLY A 4 -38.75 6.39 29.07
C GLY A 4 -37.39 5.73 28.84
N HIS A 5 -36.97 4.86 29.76
CA HIS A 5 -35.91 3.90 29.50
C HIS A 5 -36.39 2.88 28.45
N ARG A 6 -36.16 3.20 27.16
CA ARG A 6 -36.17 2.18 26.10
C ARG A 6 -35.01 1.23 26.37
N SER A 7 -35.29 0.10 27.00
CA SER A 7 -34.39 -1.04 26.97
C SER A 7 -34.23 -1.45 25.50
N PHE A 8 -33.06 -1.19 24.92
CA PHE A 8 -32.70 -1.78 23.64
C PHE A 8 -32.77 -3.29 23.81
N GLN A 9 -33.79 -3.94 23.25
CA GLN A 9 -33.89 -5.40 23.23
C GLN A 9 -32.60 -5.97 22.63
N TYR A 10 -31.83 -6.64 23.48
CA TYR A 10 -30.54 -7.23 23.14
C TYR A 10 -30.75 -8.46 22.24
N ASN A 11 -30.87 -8.23 20.94
CA ASN A 11 -31.17 -9.30 19.99
C ASN A 11 -29.91 -10.13 19.68
N SER A 12 -29.85 -11.34 20.24
CA SER A 12 -28.74 -12.28 20.07
C SER A 12 -28.46 -12.64 18.60
N ARG A 13 -29.49 -12.63 17.73
CA ARG A 13 -29.33 -12.87 16.29
C ARG A 13 -28.57 -11.73 15.61
N ILE A 14 -28.84 -10.48 15.99
CA ILE A 14 -28.13 -9.30 15.48
C ILE A 14 -26.65 -9.35 15.90
N ASN A 15 -26.36 -9.72 17.15
CA ASN A 15 -24.97 -9.87 17.60
C ASN A 15 -24.22 -10.99 16.89
N THR A 16 -24.90 -12.10 16.61
CA THR A 16 -24.34 -13.21 15.83
C THR A 16 -24.05 -12.76 14.41
N LEU A 17 -24.96 -12.01 13.78
CA LEU A 17 -24.74 -11.43 12.45
C LEU A 17 -23.51 -10.50 12.44
N PHE A 18 -23.39 -9.57 13.40
CA PHE A 18 -22.22 -8.69 13.48
C PHE A 18 -20.91 -9.46 13.70
N LYS A 19 -20.93 -10.54 14.49
CA LYS A 19 -19.76 -11.42 14.66
C LYS A 19 -19.37 -12.06 13.32
N ASN A 20 -20.34 -12.57 12.56
CA ASN A 20 -20.09 -13.18 11.25
C ASN A 20 -19.54 -12.14 10.25
N ILE A 21 -20.13 -10.94 10.19
CA ILE A 21 -19.64 -9.85 9.34
C ILE A 21 -18.19 -9.48 9.71
N ARG A 22 -17.87 -9.41 11.01
CA ARG A 22 -16.50 -9.11 11.45
C ARG A 22 -15.52 -10.22 11.04
N CYS A 23 -15.92 -11.47 11.21
CA CYS A 23 -15.11 -12.64 10.83
C CYS A 23 -14.81 -12.66 9.32
N ILE A 24 -15.85 -12.50 8.49
CA ILE A 24 -15.71 -12.46 7.04
C ILE A 24 -14.91 -11.22 6.62
N GLY A 25 -15.20 -10.06 7.23
CA GLY A 25 -14.49 -8.82 6.96
C GLY A 25 -12.98 -8.94 7.14
N GLY A 26 -12.50 -9.71 8.13
CA GLY A 26 -11.07 -9.95 8.35
C GLY A 26 -10.34 -10.61 7.16
N HIS A 27 -11.07 -11.24 6.24
CA HIS A 27 -10.55 -11.88 5.03
C HIS A 27 -10.67 -11.01 3.78
N VAL A 28 -11.37 -9.88 3.86
CA VAL A 28 -11.54 -8.93 2.75
C VAL A 28 -10.45 -7.86 2.84
N MET A 29 -9.57 -7.81 1.84
CA MET A 29 -8.55 -6.77 1.73
C MET A 29 -9.19 -5.38 1.73
N GLY A 30 -8.62 -4.43 2.46
CA GLY A 30 -9.16 -3.07 2.57
C GLY A 30 -10.41 -2.93 3.44
N SER A 31 -10.91 -4.00 4.06
CA SER A 31 -12.02 -3.89 5.02
C SER A 31 -11.58 -3.20 6.32
N VAL A 32 -12.55 -2.70 7.10
CA VAL A 32 -12.30 -2.13 8.44
C VAL A 32 -11.63 -3.16 9.35
N GLN A 33 -12.06 -4.42 9.30
CA GLN A 33 -11.54 -5.48 10.14
C GLN A 33 -10.11 -5.85 9.74
N LYS A 34 -9.81 -5.95 8.43
CA LYS A 34 -8.46 -6.22 7.96
C LYS A 34 -7.51 -5.08 8.34
N ARG A 35 -7.93 -3.81 8.19
CA ARG A 35 -7.17 -2.65 8.67
C ARG A 35 -6.91 -2.70 10.17
N SER A 36 -7.88 -3.15 10.96
CA SER A 36 -7.71 -3.33 12.41
C SER A 36 -6.64 -4.39 12.72
N SER A 37 -6.66 -5.53 12.01
CA SER A 37 -5.65 -6.58 12.19
C SER A 37 -4.26 -6.11 11.78
N LEU A 38 -4.14 -5.38 10.66
CA LEU A 38 -2.88 -4.78 10.20
C LEU A 38 -2.32 -3.80 11.23
N ARG A 39 -3.17 -2.98 11.85
CA ARG A 39 -2.77 -2.07 12.94
C ARG A 39 -2.23 -2.83 14.16
N THR A 40 -2.85 -3.94 14.53
CA THR A 40 -2.35 -4.81 15.60
C THR A 40 -0.95 -5.34 15.27
N LEU A 41 -0.67 -5.71 14.01
CA LEU A 41 0.67 -6.11 13.59
C LEU A 41 1.68 -4.96 13.73
N THR A 42 1.31 -3.75 13.31
CA THR A 42 2.17 -2.57 13.49
C THR A 42 2.49 -2.32 14.97
N HIS A 43 1.51 -2.42 15.87
CA HIS A 43 1.75 -2.30 17.30
C HIS A 43 2.66 -3.40 17.85
N GLY A 44 2.53 -4.64 17.37
CA GLY A 44 3.43 -5.74 17.74
C GLY A 44 4.88 -5.48 17.32
N LEU A 45 5.09 -4.96 16.11
CA LEU A 45 6.41 -4.55 15.64
C LEU A 45 6.96 -3.39 16.47
N THR A 46 6.13 -2.39 16.81
CA THR A 46 6.52 -1.30 17.70
C THR A 46 6.93 -1.80 19.09
N PHE A 47 6.20 -2.77 19.64
CA PHE A 47 6.53 -3.37 20.92
C PHE A 47 7.87 -4.11 20.87
N ASN A 48 8.15 -4.81 19.77
CA ASN A 48 9.37 -5.63 19.61
C ASN A 48 10.62 -4.81 19.24
N HIS A 49 10.46 -3.77 18.42
CA HIS A 49 11.58 -3.02 17.83
C HIS A 49 11.68 -1.55 18.31
N GLY A 50 10.77 -1.10 19.16
CA GLY A 50 10.66 0.30 19.56
C GLY A 50 9.87 1.14 18.56
N LEU A 51 9.97 2.47 18.64
CA LEU A 51 9.33 3.35 17.66
C LEU A 51 9.96 3.18 16.27
N PHE A 52 9.15 3.34 15.22
CA PHE A 52 9.68 3.32 13.86
C PHE A 52 10.61 4.51 13.63
N SER A 53 11.65 4.31 12.84
CA SER A 53 12.64 5.33 12.50
C SER A 53 12.12 6.24 11.38
N ILE A 54 11.39 5.67 10.41
CA ILE A 54 10.93 6.37 9.20
C ILE A 54 9.47 6.02 8.93
N PHE A 55 8.67 7.04 8.64
CA PHE A 55 7.36 6.92 8.00
C PHE A 55 7.48 7.38 6.55
N LEU A 56 7.18 6.50 5.59
CA LEU A 56 7.39 6.74 4.17
C LEU A 56 6.12 6.45 3.38
N THR A 57 5.84 7.29 2.38
CA THR A 57 4.80 7.05 1.38
C THR A 57 5.43 7.03 0.00
N ILE A 58 5.25 5.93 -0.73
CA ILE A 58 5.66 5.82 -2.14
C ILE A 58 4.39 5.92 -2.98
N ASN A 59 4.29 6.99 -3.77
CA ASN A 59 3.14 7.30 -4.62
C ASN A 59 3.55 7.37 -6.10
N PRO A 60 3.62 6.22 -6.80
CA PRO A 60 3.98 6.18 -8.20
C PRO A 60 2.94 6.84 -9.11
N ALA A 61 3.41 7.56 -10.12
CA ALA A 61 2.56 8.10 -11.18
C ALA A 61 2.54 7.14 -12.38
N ASP A 62 1.56 6.26 -12.41
CA ASP A 62 1.31 5.26 -13.46
C ASP A 62 1.11 5.87 -14.86
N ILE A 63 0.42 7.02 -14.97
CA ILE A 63 0.18 7.75 -16.24
C ILE A 63 1.47 8.17 -16.92
N HIS A 64 2.53 8.42 -16.16
CA HIS A 64 3.79 8.96 -16.69
C HIS A 64 4.87 7.90 -16.87
N HIS A 65 4.63 6.67 -16.43
CA HIS A 65 5.65 5.64 -16.44
C HIS A 65 5.54 4.72 -17.69
N PRO A 66 6.59 4.60 -18.52
CA PRO A 66 6.58 3.74 -19.72
C PRO A 66 6.20 2.28 -19.45
N LEU A 67 6.66 1.74 -18.30
CA LEU A 67 6.33 0.36 -17.90
C LEU A 67 4.82 0.09 -17.79
N THR A 68 4.02 1.10 -17.39
CA THR A 68 2.56 0.96 -17.38
C THR A 68 2.02 0.74 -18.79
N MET A 69 2.57 1.47 -19.77
CA MET A 69 2.17 1.35 -21.18
C MET A 69 2.60 0.01 -21.77
N HIS A 70 3.82 -0.44 -21.44
CA HIS A 70 4.29 -1.77 -21.81
C HIS A 70 3.35 -2.87 -21.30
N PHE A 71 2.93 -2.81 -20.03
CA PHE A 71 1.97 -3.77 -19.48
C PHE A 71 0.55 -3.63 -20.05
N ALA A 72 0.21 -2.49 -20.64
CA ALA A 72 -1.01 -2.28 -21.41
C ALA A 72 -0.88 -2.75 -22.88
N ALA A 73 0.17 -3.50 -23.21
CA ALA A 73 0.49 -3.98 -24.56
C ALA A 73 0.68 -2.86 -25.59
N ILE A 74 1.13 -1.69 -25.14
CA ILE A 74 1.59 -0.61 -26.01
C ILE A 74 3.10 -0.71 -26.08
N TYR A 75 3.58 -1.15 -27.23
CA TYR A 75 4.99 -1.49 -27.43
C TYR A 75 5.80 -0.26 -27.80
N PHE A 76 6.85 -0.03 -27.02
CA PHE A 76 7.92 0.94 -27.26
C PHE A 76 9.24 0.23 -26.98
N ASP A 77 10.33 0.74 -27.55
CA ASP A 77 11.66 0.39 -27.06
C ASP A 77 11.85 0.99 -25.67
N ILE A 78 11.73 0.16 -24.63
CA ILE A 78 11.77 0.61 -23.23
C ILE A 78 13.15 1.17 -22.87
N ASP A 79 14.21 0.64 -23.48
CA ASP A 79 15.59 1.00 -23.16
C ASP A 79 15.99 2.34 -23.81
N ASN A 80 15.31 2.73 -24.89
CA ASN A 80 15.60 3.95 -25.65
C ASN A 80 14.39 4.87 -25.82
N ILE A 81 13.46 4.88 -24.86
CA ILE A 81 12.23 5.68 -24.98
C ILE A 81 12.50 7.17 -24.79
N LEU A 82 12.00 7.98 -25.73
CA LEU A 82 11.97 9.43 -25.59
C LEU A 82 10.58 9.91 -25.13
N PRO A 83 10.47 11.06 -24.44
CA PRO A 83 9.19 11.60 -24.01
C PRO A 83 8.17 11.78 -25.15
N GLU A 84 8.63 12.07 -26.36
CA GLU A 84 7.85 12.21 -27.58
C GLU A 84 7.28 10.89 -28.13
N ASP A 85 7.87 9.75 -27.80
CA ASP A 85 7.37 8.44 -28.21
C ASP A 85 6.11 8.06 -27.43
N LEU A 86 5.90 8.67 -26.27
CA LEU A 86 4.74 8.40 -25.43
C LEU A 86 3.49 9.13 -25.96
N PRO A 87 2.31 8.49 -25.87
CA PRO A 87 1.06 9.15 -26.20
C PRO A 87 0.85 10.42 -25.36
N PRO A 88 0.06 11.39 -25.85
CA PRO A 88 -0.32 12.55 -25.07
C PRO A 88 -0.92 12.15 -23.71
N THR A 89 -0.71 12.99 -22.69
CA THR A 89 -1.13 12.71 -21.30
C THR A 89 -2.59 12.27 -21.17
N TYR A 90 -3.50 12.88 -21.93
CA TYR A 90 -4.91 12.48 -21.95
C TYR A 90 -5.10 11.03 -22.44
N LYS A 91 -4.42 10.65 -23.53
CA LYS A 91 -4.50 9.28 -24.07
C LYS A 91 -3.91 8.27 -23.10
N ARG A 92 -2.81 8.62 -22.43
CA ARG A 92 -2.22 7.80 -21.36
C ARG A 92 -3.19 7.58 -20.20
N ALA A 93 -3.90 8.61 -19.77
CA ALA A 93 -4.92 8.47 -18.73
C ALA A 93 -6.07 7.54 -19.15
N GLU A 94 -6.52 7.63 -20.41
CA GLU A 94 -7.53 6.71 -20.97
C GLU A 94 -7.04 5.25 -20.99
N ILE A 95 -5.78 5.02 -21.37
CA ILE A 95 -5.14 3.70 -21.36
C ILE A 95 -5.06 3.13 -19.94
N VAL A 96 -4.58 3.91 -18.98
CA VAL A 96 -4.50 3.52 -17.56
C VAL A 96 -5.87 3.16 -17.01
N ALA A 97 -6.90 3.96 -17.32
CA ALA A 97 -8.27 3.70 -16.88
C ALA A 97 -8.87 2.42 -17.50
N SER A 98 -8.52 2.11 -18.75
CA SER A 98 -9.00 0.92 -19.47
C SER A 98 -8.22 -0.36 -19.14
N HIS A 99 -7.00 -0.25 -18.58
CA HIS A 99 -6.12 -1.38 -18.30
C HIS A 99 -5.71 -1.46 -16.81
N PRO A 100 -6.65 -1.68 -15.87
CA PRO A 100 -6.36 -1.69 -14.44
C PRO A 100 -5.33 -2.77 -14.03
N VAL A 101 -5.24 -3.88 -14.77
CA VAL A 101 -4.22 -4.93 -14.54
C VAL A 101 -2.83 -4.43 -14.88
N ALA A 102 -2.67 -3.59 -15.92
CA ALA A 102 -1.39 -3.01 -16.29
C ALA A 102 -0.87 -2.08 -15.17
N THR A 103 -1.76 -1.25 -14.62
CA THR A 103 -1.48 -0.39 -13.47
C THR A 103 -1.08 -1.19 -12.23
N ALA A 104 -1.79 -2.29 -11.95
CA ALA A 104 -1.47 -3.16 -10.81
C ALA A 104 -0.10 -3.84 -10.98
N LYS A 105 0.24 -4.32 -12.18
CA LYS A 105 1.56 -4.89 -12.49
C LYS A 105 2.67 -3.85 -12.36
N PHE A 106 2.47 -2.66 -12.91
CA PHE A 106 3.41 -1.55 -12.77
C PHE A 106 3.69 -1.27 -11.30
N PHE A 107 2.64 -1.07 -10.49
CA PHE A 107 2.77 -0.82 -9.06
C PHE A 107 3.52 -1.95 -8.36
N TYR A 108 3.14 -3.21 -8.60
CA TYR A 108 3.79 -4.37 -7.99
C TYR A 108 5.28 -4.40 -8.31
N HIS A 109 5.66 -4.33 -9.59
CA HIS A 109 7.06 -4.42 -9.99
C HIS A 109 7.89 -3.25 -9.48
N LEU A 110 7.36 -2.01 -9.55
CA LEU A 110 8.07 -0.85 -9.04
C LEU A 110 8.29 -0.94 -7.52
N ILE A 111 7.25 -1.26 -6.76
CA ILE A 111 7.34 -1.35 -5.30
C ILE A 111 8.25 -2.52 -4.89
N SER A 112 8.11 -3.69 -5.52
CA SER A 112 9.00 -4.84 -5.24
C SER A 112 10.45 -4.49 -5.53
N SER A 113 10.75 -3.80 -6.64
CA SER A 113 12.11 -3.34 -6.94
C SER A 113 12.61 -2.35 -5.89
N ILE A 114 11.80 -1.37 -5.48
CA ILE A 114 12.20 -0.42 -4.44
C ILE A 114 12.49 -1.13 -3.11
N LEU A 115 11.60 -2.04 -2.67
CA LEU A 115 11.77 -2.75 -1.41
C LEU A 115 13.02 -3.64 -1.43
N THR A 116 13.20 -4.44 -2.47
CA THR A 116 14.31 -5.39 -2.56
C THR A 116 15.66 -4.71 -2.79
N THR A 117 15.72 -3.68 -3.63
CA THR A 117 16.99 -3.05 -4.02
C THR A 117 17.38 -1.86 -3.15
N LEU A 118 16.41 -1.00 -2.78
CA LEU A 118 16.71 0.25 -2.07
C LEU A 118 16.48 0.13 -0.56
N ILE A 119 15.49 -0.65 -0.12
CA ILE A 119 15.17 -0.76 1.32
C ILE A 119 15.94 -1.91 1.97
N GLU A 120 15.77 -3.13 1.46
CA GLU A 120 16.47 -4.33 1.94
C GLU A 120 17.92 -4.34 1.47
N GLY A 121 18.13 -4.15 0.16
CA GLY A 121 19.46 -4.06 -0.44
C GLY A 121 20.30 -5.33 -0.28
N GLY A 122 21.59 -5.16 -0.03
CA GLY A 122 22.56 -6.24 0.06
C GLY A 122 22.96 -6.59 1.51
N PRO A 123 24.08 -7.31 1.71
CA PRO A 123 24.58 -7.70 3.04
C PRO A 123 24.81 -6.51 4.01
N ASN A 124 25.00 -5.31 3.47
CA ASN A 124 25.20 -4.08 4.23
C ASN A 124 23.92 -3.23 4.36
N GLY A 125 22.76 -3.76 3.94
CA GLY A 125 21.50 -3.03 3.83
C GLY A 125 21.34 -2.28 2.50
N GLY A 126 20.21 -1.58 2.37
CA GLY A 126 19.89 -0.73 1.23
C GLY A 126 20.41 0.70 1.39
N VAL A 127 19.80 1.64 0.69
CA VAL A 127 20.18 3.07 0.72
C VAL A 127 19.99 3.71 2.10
N LEU A 128 19.14 3.10 2.94
CA LEU A 128 18.90 3.54 4.31
C LEU A 128 19.81 2.84 5.33
N GLY A 129 20.77 2.02 4.89
CA GLY A 129 21.54 1.13 5.74
C GLY A 129 20.79 -0.14 6.11
N LYS A 130 21.28 -0.85 7.14
CA LYS A 130 20.63 -2.08 7.62
C LYS A 130 19.31 -1.76 8.33
N ILE A 131 18.29 -2.55 8.04
CA ILE A 131 16.96 -2.42 8.65
C ILE A 131 16.67 -3.64 9.54
N LYS A 132 15.97 -3.40 10.66
CA LYS A 132 15.45 -4.46 11.54
C LYS A 132 14.17 -5.07 10.99
N ALA A 133 13.28 -4.20 10.50
CA ALA A 133 11.96 -4.56 10.00
C ALA A 133 11.36 -3.42 9.17
N TYR A 134 10.40 -3.75 8.32
CA TYR A 134 9.46 -2.78 7.73
C TYR A 134 8.05 -3.36 7.71
N PHE A 135 7.07 -2.47 7.66
CA PHE A 135 5.66 -2.85 7.48
C PHE A 135 5.01 -1.89 6.50
N GLY A 136 4.32 -2.42 5.49
CA GLY A 136 3.69 -1.64 4.43
C GLY A 136 2.27 -2.08 4.13
N THR A 137 1.43 -1.12 3.75
CA THR A 137 0.03 -1.31 3.34
C THR A 137 -0.27 -0.47 2.11
N ASN A 138 -0.94 -1.06 1.12
CA ASN A 138 -1.37 -0.37 -0.09
C ASN A 138 -2.76 0.25 0.09
N GLU A 139 -2.98 1.38 -0.57
CA GLU A 139 -4.27 2.05 -0.63
C GLU A 139 -4.51 2.62 -2.03
N SER A 140 -5.77 2.57 -2.48
CA SER A 140 -6.19 3.24 -3.72
C SER A 140 -6.29 4.74 -3.48
N GLN A 141 -5.59 5.54 -4.28
CA GLN A 141 -5.78 6.99 -4.25
C GLN A 141 -7.05 7.41 -5.01
N GLY A 142 -7.49 8.67 -4.83
CA GLY A 142 -8.75 9.20 -5.39
C GLY A 142 -8.92 9.19 -6.93
N ARG A 143 -7.93 8.76 -7.70
CA ARG A 143 -7.92 8.57 -9.16
C ARG A 143 -7.66 7.11 -9.56
N GLY A 144 -7.74 6.17 -8.62
CA GLY A 144 -7.74 4.72 -8.86
C GLY A 144 -6.37 4.02 -8.83
N SER A 145 -5.24 4.74 -8.90
CA SER A 145 -3.91 4.14 -8.77
C SER A 145 -3.60 3.74 -7.32
N LEU A 146 -2.57 2.93 -7.10
CA LEU A 146 -2.13 2.51 -5.77
C LEU A 146 -0.97 3.37 -5.27
N HIS A 147 -0.93 3.64 -3.97
CA HIS A 147 0.28 4.07 -3.27
C HIS A 147 0.56 3.14 -2.08
N LEU A 148 1.81 3.14 -1.62
CA LEU A 148 2.27 2.38 -0.47
C LEU A 148 2.51 3.32 0.71
N HIS A 149 1.86 3.07 1.83
CA HIS A 149 2.24 3.63 3.13
C HIS A 149 3.08 2.60 3.89
N MET A 150 4.21 3.03 4.45
CA MET A 150 5.09 2.14 5.18
C MET A 150 5.77 2.80 6.38
N VAL A 151 6.12 1.96 7.35
CA VAL A 151 6.99 2.29 8.47
C VAL A 151 8.22 1.38 8.45
N ILE A 152 9.38 1.92 8.80
CA ILE A 152 10.68 1.24 8.76
C ILE A 152 11.38 1.41 10.11
N TRP A 153 11.98 0.33 10.60
CA TRP A 153 12.86 0.30 11.76
C TRP A 153 14.30 0.07 11.30
N LEU A 154 15.17 1.03 11.54
CA LEU A 154 16.60 0.93 11.20
C LEU A 154 17.37 0.13 12.27
N ASP A 155 18.47 -0.49 11.85
CA ASP A 155 19.42 -1.20 12.73
C ASP A 155 20.57 -0.33 13.23
N HIS A 156 20.40 0.98 13.09
CA HIS A 156 21.33 1.98 13.56
C HIS A 156 20.57 3.25 13.90
N ASP A 157 21.23 4.13 14.64
CA ASP A 157 20.66 5.43 14.95
C ASP A 157 20.61 6.32 13.70
N LEU A 158 19.61 7.20 13.67
CA LEU A 158 19.55 8.34 12.77
C LEU A 158 20.41 9.47 13.35
N THR A 159 21.67 9.19 13.68
CA THR A 159 22.61 10.27 14.00
C THR A 159 22.98 10.94 12.68
N PRO A 160 22.61 12.22 12.48
CA PRO A 160 23.16 12.98 11.36
C PRO A 160 24.68 13.00 11.51
N VAL A 161 25.38 12.80 10.40
CA VAL A 161 26.82 13.09 10.32
C VAL A 161 27.04 14.60 10.32
#